data_AF-A0AA41MT43-F1
#
_entry.id   AF-A0AA41MT43-F1
#
_cell.length_a   1.000
_cell.length_b   1.000
_cell.length_c   1.000
_cell.angle_alpha   90.00
_cell.angle_beta   90.00
_cell.angle_gamma   90.00
#
_symmetry.space_group_name_H-M   'P 1'
#
loop_
_entity.id
_entity.type
_entity.pdbx_description
1 polymer ?
#
loop_
_entity_poly.entity_id
_entity_poly.type
_entity_poly.pdbx_seq_one_letter_code
_entity_poly.pdbx_strand_id
1 'polypeptide(L)'
;MLPSLALLLLAAWTAGALEVPTDGNAGLLAEPQIAMFCGKLNMHMNVQNGKWESDPSGTKTCIGTKEGILQYCQEVYPELQITNVVEANQPVTIQNWCKRGRKQCKTHAHIVIPYRCLVGEFVSDALLVPDKCKFLHQERMDVCETHLHWHTVAKETCSEKSTNLHDYGMLLPCGIDKFRGVEFVCCPLAEESDSIDSADAEEDDSDVWWGGADTDYADGSEDKVVEVAEEEEVTDVEEEEADDDEDVEDGDEGEEEAEEPYEEATERTTSIATTTTTTTESVEEVVREVCSEQAETGPCRAMISRWYFDVTEGKCAPFFYGGCGGNRNNFDSEEYCLAVCGSVN
;
A
#
# COMPACT_ATOMS: atom_id res chain seq x y z
N MET A 1 37.27 -55.75 60.30
CA MET A 1 35.90 -55.39 60.72
C MET A 1 35.75 -53.88 60.56
N LEU A 2 34.94 -53.44 59.60
CA LEU A 2 34.32 -52.10 59.64
C LEU A 2 33.29 -52.11 60.79
N PRO A 3 32.98 -50.98 61.48
CA PRO A 3 32.38 -49.76 60.89
C PRO A 3 32.95 -48.47 61.57
N SER A 4 32.54 -47.22 61.43
CA SER A 4 31.32 -46.57 60.91
C SER A 4 31.59 -45.08 60.65
N LEU A 5 30.85 -44.55 59.67
CA LEU A 5 30.61 -43.17 59.23
C LEU A 5 30.88 -41.98 60.19
N ALA A 6 31.52 -40.94 59.64
CA ALA A 6 30.97 -39.58 59.51
C ALA A 6 31.92 -38.69 58.67
N LEU A 7 31.74 -38.65 57.35
CA LEU A 7 32.43 -37.70 56.46
C LEU A 7 31.44 -36.56 56.15
N LEU A 8 31.67 -35.39 56.76
CA LEU A 8 30.99 -34.14 56.43
C LEU A 8 31.49 -33.63 55.07
N LEU A 9 30.69 -33.83 54.01
CA LEU A 9 30.89 -33.21 52.71
C LEU A 9 30.47 -31.74 52.77
N LEU A 10 31.44 -30.83 52.82
CA LEU A 10 31.24 -29.43 52.44
C LEU A 10 31.25 -29.35 50.91
N ALA A 11 30.07 -29.40 50.30
CA ALA A 11 29.90 -29.03 48.89
C ALA A 11 30.02 -27.51 48.77
N ALA A 12 31.20 -27.03 48.38
CA ALA A 12 31.38 -25.66 47.92
C ALA A 12 30.64 -25.51 46.58
N TRP A 13 29.48 -24.86 46.60
CA TRP A 13 28.81 -24.40 45.39
C TRP A 13 29.64 -23.23 44.85
N THR A 14 30.53 -23.50 43.89
CA THR A 14 31.01 -22.45 42.99
C THR A 14 29.83 -22.06 42.11
N ALA A 15 29.17 -20.96 42.46
CA ALA A 15 28.30 -20.25 41.54
C ALA A 15 29.17 -19.80 40.36
N GLY A 16 29.23 -20.63 39.32
CA GLY A 16 29.59 -20.16 38.00
C GLY A 16 28.56 -19.11 37.65
N ALA A 17 28.98 -17.85 37.64
CA ALA A 17 28.23 -16.82 36.96
C ALA A 17 28.11 -17.30 35.50
N LEU A 18 26.93 -17.80 35.16
CA LEU A 18 26.54 -17.95 33.78
C LEU A 18 26.58 -16.51 33.24
N GLU A 19 27.63 -16.18 32.50
CA GLU A 19 27.62 -15.01 31.64
C GLU A 19 26.45 -15.22 30.69
N VAL A 20 25.31 -14.60 31.03
CA VAL A 20 24.22 -14.40 30.10
C VAL A 20 24.88 -13.66 28.94
N PRO A 21 24.89 -14.22 27.71
CA PRO A 21 25.27 -13.45 26.56
C PRO A 21 24.32 -12.27 26.56
N THR A 22 24.82 -11.08 26.87
CA THR A 22 24.12 -9.85 26.56
C THR A 22 23.92 -9.93 25.06
N ASP A 23 22.69 -10.14 24.63
CA ASP A 23 22.31 -10.04 23.23
C ASP A 23 22.96 -8.78 22.69
N GLY A 24 23.99 -9.00 21.88
CA GLY A 24 24.61 -7.97 21.08
C GLY A 24 23.60 -7.59 20.02
N ASN A 25 22.56 -6.86 20.43
CA ASN A 25 21.85 -5.99 19.50
C ASN A 25 22.84 -4.88 19.16
N ALA A 26 23.80 -5.20 18.28
CA ALA A 26 24.51 -4.23 17.49
C ALA A 26 23.41 -3.50 16.72
N GLY A 27 22.97 -2.38 17.31
CA GLY A 27 21.85 -1.61 16.79
C GLY A 27 22.09 -1.34 15.32
N LEU A 28 21.17 -1.81 14.48
CA LEU A 28 21.13 -1.44 13.07
C LEU A 28 21.07 0.09 13.05
N LEU A 29 22.10 0.71 12.48
CA LEU A 29 22.24 2.18 12.42
C LEU A 29 21.29 2.78 11.37
N ALA A 30 20.83 1.96 10.44
CA ALA A 30 19.87 2.31 9.41
C ALA A 30 18.93 1.14 9.13
N GLU A 31 17.72 1.45 8.69
CA GLU A 31 16.77 0.45 8.22
C GLU A 31 17.21 -0.16 6.87
N PRO A 32 16.97 -1.46 6.64
CA PRO A 32 17.29 -2.11 5.38
C PRO A 32 16.39 -1.58 4.27
N GLN A 33 17.01 -1.05 3.22
CA GLN A 33 16.32 -0.44 2.08
C GLN A 33 17.06 -0.74 0.78
N ILE A 34 16.33 -0.80 -0.32
CA ILE A 34 16.89 -0.93 -1.66
C ILE A 34 16.41 0.21 -2.54
N ALA A 35 17.24 0.61 -3.50
CA ALA A 35 16.92 1.65 -4.46
C ALA A 35 17.30 1.18 -5.86
N MET A 36 16.44 1.52 -6.83
CA MET A 36 16.56 1.05 -8.20
C MET A 36 16.55 2.22 -9.17
N PHE A 37 17.35 2.12 -10.22
CA PHE A 37 17.32 3.04 -11.34
C PHE A 37 17.63 2.27 -12.62
N CYS A 38 16.67 2.23 -13.55
CA CYS A 38 16.80 1.40 -14.74
C CYS A 38 18.02 1.77 -15.59
N GLY A 39 18.73 0.74 -16.08
CA GLY A 39 20.00 0.90 -16.78
C GLY A 39 21.23 1.00 -15.86
N LYS A 40 21.03 0.91 -14.54
CA LYS A 40 22.09 0.89 -13.53
C LYS A 40 21.89 -0.28 -12.57
N LEU A 41 22.96 -0.64 -11.87
CA LEU A 41 22.89 -1.66 -10.83
C LEU A 41 22.08 -1.15 -9.65
N ASN A 42 21.34 -2.05 -9.03
CA ASN A 42 20.59 -1.75 -7.83
C ASN A 42 21.53 -1.30 -6.70
N MET A 43 20.99 -0.49 -5.81
CA MET A 43 21.67 0.00 -4.62
C MET A 43 20.93 -0.53 -3.39
N HIS A 44 21.64 -0.74 -2.29
CA HIS A 44 21.08 -1.16 -1.02
C HIS A 44 21.73 -0.42 0.14
N MET A 45 20.99 -0.26 1.23
CA MET A 45 21.44 0.40 2.45
C MET A 45 22.29 -0.57 3.27
N ASN A 46 23.56 -0.25 3.51
CA ASN A 46 24.34 -1.01 4.47
C ASN A 46 23.90 -0.61 5.89
N VAL A 47 23.21 -1.54 6.57
CA VAL A 47 22.62 -1.34 7.89
C VAL A 47 23.64 -1.05 9.00
N GLN A 48 24.93 -1.35 8.79
CA GLN A 48 26.00 -1.10 9.76
C GLN A 48 26.62 0.29 9.61
N ASN A 49 26.56 0.91 8.44
CA ASN A 49 27.24 2.18 8.19
C ASN A 49 26.33 3.30 7.66
N GLY A 50 25.07 2.98 7.32
CA GLY A 50 24.08 3.92 6.80
C GLY A 50 24.40 4.46 5.40
N LYS A 51 25.21 3.75 4.60
CA LYS A 51 25.62 4.17 3.26
C LYS A 51 25.02 3.26 2.19
N TRP A 52 24.76 3.85 1.03
CA TRP A 52 24.31 3.14 -0.16
C TRP A 52 25.47 2.38 -0.82
N GLU A 53 25.31 1.07 -0.97
CA GLU A 53 26.23 0.17 -1.64
C GLU A 53 25.57 -0.45 -2.87
N SER A 54 26.35 -0.75 -3.91
CA SER A 54 25.80 -1.37 -5.13
C SER A 54 25.51 -2.86 -4.93
N ASP A 55 24.73 -3.44 -5.83
CA ASP A 55 24.42 -4.87 -5.90
C ASP A 55 25.68 -5.74 -5.64
N PRO A 56 25.66 -6.62 -4.61
CA PRO A 56 26.78 -7.49 -4.29
C PRO A 56 27.20 -8.39 -5.46
N SER A 57 26.22 -8.80 -6.28
CA SER A 57 26.42 -9.65 -7.45
C SER A 57 26.93 -8.89 -8.69
N GLY A 58 26.88 -7.55 -8.69
CA GLY A 58 27.28 -6.71 -9.80
C GLY A 58 26.48 -6.88 -11.10
N THR A 59 25.28 -7.47 -11.03
CA THR A 59 24.47 -7.86 -12.20
C THR A 59 23.00 -7.45 -12.12
N LYS A 60 22.42 -7.29 -10.91
CA LYS A 60 21.00 -6.99 -10.74
C LYS A 60 20.70 -5.52 -11.03
N THR A 61 19.65 -5.29 -11.80
CA THR A 61 19.15 -3.98 -12.25
C THR A 61 17.71 -3.80 -11.76
N CYS A 62 17.07 -2.67 -12.10
CA CYS A 62 15.69 -2.38 -11.72
C CYS A 62 14.74 -3.55 -11.99
N ILE A 63 13.81 -3.76 -11.04
CA ILE A 63 12.86 -4.86 -11.01
C ILE A 63 11.46 -4.26 -11.14
N GLY A 64 10.64 -4.85 -12.01
CA GLY A 64 9.28 -4.34 -12.31
C GLY A 64 8.16 -4.91 -11.44
N THR A 65 8.41 -6.00 -10.70
CA THR A 65 7.40 -6.70 -9.89
C THR A 65 7.71 -6.59 -8.41
N LYS A 66 6.68 -6.48 -7.56
CA LYS A 66 6.84 -6.33 -6.10
C LYS A 66 7.39 -7.61 -5.46
N GLU A 67 7.03 -8.76 -5.99
CA GLU A 67 7.57 -10.08 -5.61
C GLU A 67 9.08 -10.16 -5.89
N GLY A 68 9.52 -9.62 -7.03
CA GLY A 68 10.93 -9.59 -7.38
C GLY A 68 11.74 -8.65 -6.49
N ILE A 69 11.13 -7.53 -6.07
CA ILE A 69 11.72 -6.59 -5.11
C ILE A 69 11.90 -7.28 -3.74
N LEU A 70 10.88 -7.99 -3.26
CA LEU A 70 10.97 -8.79 -2.03
C LEU A 70 12.08 -9.85 -2.11
N GLN A 71 12.15 -10.58 -3.22
CA GLN A 71 13.20 -11.58 -3.43
C GLN A 71 14.60 -10.94 -3.44
N TYR A 72 14.76 -9.76 -4.03
CA TYR A 72 16.03 -9.05 -4.02
C TYR A 72 16.41 -8.51 -2.63
N CYS A 73 15.44 -8.02 -1.84
CA CYS A 73 15.69 -7.71 -0.42
C CYS A 73 16.22 -8.93 0.34
N GLN A 74 15.65 -10.12 0.12
CA GLN A 74 16.09 -11.36 0.76
C GLN A 74 17.49 -11.80 0.29
N GLU A 75 17.83 -11.58 -0.99
CA GLU A 75 19.16 -11.88 -1.55
C GLU A 75 20.25 -10.98 -0.94
N VAL A 76 19.95 -9.70 -0.78
CA VAL A 76 20.90 -8.69 -0.27
C VAL A 76 21.03 -8.73 1.25
N TYR A 77 19.96 -9.05 1.97
CA TYR A 77 19.92 -9.14 3.43
C TYR A 77 19.63 -10.57 3.90
N PRO A 78 20.53 -11.54 3.67
CA PRO A 78 20.29 -12.94 4.00
C PRO A 78 20.19 -13.21 5.51
N GLU A 79 20.77 -12.33 6.33
CA GLU A 79 20.72 -12.44 7.79
C GLU A 79 19.43 -11.86 8.39
N LEU A 80 18.63 -11.15 7.59
CA LEU A 80 17.37 -10.54 8.02
C LEU A 80 16.19 -11.34 7.47
N GLN A 81 15.19 -11.61 8.31
CA GLN A 81 13.98 -12.32 7.89
C GLN A 81 13.02 -11.36 7.17
N ILE A 82 13.33 -10.99 5.92
CA ILE A 82 12.48 -10.06 5.16
C ILE A 82 11.16 -10.74 4.75
N THR A 83 10.04 -10.17 5.19
CA THR A 83 8.69 -10.71 4.97
C THR A 83 7.88 -9.90 3.96
N ASN A 84 8.15 -8.60 3.84
CA ASN A 84 7.41 -7.72 2.95
C ASN A 84 8.28 -6.53 2.50
N VAL A 85 7.77 -5.73 1.56
CA VAL A 85 8.39 -4.50 1.08
C VAL A 85 7.36 -3.39 1.01
N VAL A 86 7.81 -2.16 1.20
CA VAL A 86 6.97 -0.96 1.08
C VAL A 86 7.77 0.19 0.49
N GLU A 87 7.13 1.05 -0.28
CA GLU A 87 7.76 2.29 -0.78
C GLU A 87 8.04 3.25 0.39
N ALA A 88 9.18 3.93 0.35
CA ALA A 88 9.50 4.95 1.34
C ALA A 88 8.70 6.24 1.07
N ASN A 89 8.37 6.97 2.14
CA ASN A 89 7.56 8.19 2.05
C ASN A 89 8.28 9.35 1.33
N GLN A 90 9.62 9.35 1.37
CA GLN A 90 10.46 10.45 0.88
C GLN A 90 11.46 9.93 -0.17
N PRO A 91 11.68 10.67 -1.27
CA PRO A 91 12.71 10.33 -2.23
C PRO A 91 14.10 10.64 -1.66
N VAL A 92 15.10 9.87 -2.09
CA VAL A 92 16.50 10.03 -1.69
C VAL A 92 17.38 10.33 -2.90
N THR A 93 18.40 11.16 -2.69
CA THR A 93 19.41 11.46 -3.71
C THR A 93 20.60 10.52 -3.55
N ILE A 94 20.81 9.62 -4.50
CA ILE A 94 21.91 8.65 -4.49
C ILE A 94 22.93 9.01 -5.56
N GLN A 95 24.19 9.10 -5.15
CA GLN A 95 25.33 9.37 -6.04
C GLN A 95 26.04 8.07 -6.44
N ASN A 96 26.93 8.14 -7.43
CA ASN A 96 27.88 7.07 -7.76
C ASN A 96 27.23 5.72 -8.12
N TRP A 97 26.20 5.74 -8.96
CA TRP A 97 25.56 4.52 -9.43
C TRP A 97 26.48 3.72 -10.37
N CYS A 98 26.47 2.40 -10.22
CA CYS A 98 27.29 1.49 -11.01
C CYS A 98 26.56 1.03 -12.28
N LYS A 99 27.30 0.74 -13.36
CA LYS A 99 26.79 0.04 -14.55
C LYS A 99 27.23 -1.42 -14.52
N ARG A 100 26.45 -2.30 -15.15
CA ARG A 100 26.78 -3.72 -15.27
C ARG A 100 28.22 -3.91 -15.78
N GLY A 101 29.03 -4.66 -15.02
CA GLY A 101 30.42 -4.97 -15.36
C GLY A 101 31.43 -3.82 -15.20
N ARG A 102 31.06 -2.64 -14.67
CA ARG A 102 32.00 -1.54 -14.41
C ARG A 102 32.27 -1.36 -12.93
N LYS A 103 33.54 -1.46 -12.53
CA LYS A 103 34.01 -1.24 -11.14
C LYS A 103 34.06 0.24 -10.72
N GLN A 104 34.04 1.18 -11.67
CA GLN A 104 34.06 2.61 -11.38
C GLN A 104 32.68 3.23 -11.60
N CYS A 105 32.05 3.55 -10.48
CA CYS A 105 30.71 4.09 -10.40
C CYS A 105 30.80 5.61 -10.29
N LYS A 106 31.12 6.27 -11.40
CA LYS A 106 31.17 7.74 -11.49
C LYS A 106 30.03 8.21 -12.36
N THR A 107 28.87 8.39 -11.76
CA THR A 107 27.70 8.95 -12.45
C THR A 107 27.10 10.07 -11.64
N HIS A 108 26.31 10.90 -12.31
CA HIS A 108 25.48 11.91 -11.67
C HIS A 108 24.57 11.30 -10.59
N ALA A 109 24.20 12.16 -9.66
CA ALA A 109 23.21 11.87 -8.64
C ALA A 109 21.83 11.65 -9.30
N HIS A 110 21.08 10.71 -8.77
CA HIS A 110 19.68 10.50 -9.17
C HIS A 110 18.81 10.50 -7.93
N ILE A 111 17.62 11.09 -8.09
CA ILE A 111 16.57 11.12 -7.08
C ILE A 111 15.68 9.91 -7.35
N VAL A 112 15.51 9.06 -6.36
CA VAL A 112 14.71 7.82 -6.46
C VAL A 112 13.93 7.60 -5.18
N ILE A 113 12.79 6.94 -5.27
CA ILE A 113 12.04 6.48 -4.09
C ILE A 113 12.54 5.07 -3.76
N PRO A 114 13.15 4.87 -2.58
CA PRO A 114 13.63 3.55 -2.18
C PRO A 114 12.47 2.68 -1.67
N TYR A 115 12.70 1.37 -1.66
CA TYR A 115 11.84 0.39 -1.01
C TYR A 115 12.44 -0.01 0.33
N ARG A 116 11.65 0.04 1.39
CA ARG A 116 11.98 -0.48 2.71
C ARG A 116 11.73 -1.97 2.73
N CYS A 117 12.73 -2.74 3.17
CA CYS A 117 12.64 -4.20 3.32
C CYS A 117 12.15 -4.50 4.75
N LEU A 118 10.89 -4.90 4.91
CA LEU A 118 10.29 -5.10 6.23
C LEU A 118 10.74 -6.43 6.85
N VAL A 119 11.26 -6.38 8.07
CA VAL A 119 11.86 -7.53 8.78
C VAL A 119 10.83 -8.13 9.73
N GLY A 120 10.60 -9.44 9.62
CA GLY A 120 9.84 -10.23 10.59
C GLY A 120 8.34 -9.96 10.57
N GLU A 121 7.70 -10.06 11.74
CA GLU A 121 6.29 -9.71 11.90
C GLU A 121 6.10 -8.20 11.69
N PHE A 122 5.04 -7.84 10.97
CA PHE A 122 4.78 -6.43 10.69
C PHE A 122 4.46 -5.67 11.98
N VAL A 123 5.23 -4.60 12.20
CA VAL A 123 4.98 -3.61 13.24
C VAL A 123 4.81 -2.27 12.55
N SER A 124 3.80 -1.51 12.93
CA SER A 124 3.55 -0.18 12.36
C SER A 124 4.64 0.81 12.78
N ASP A 125 4.82 1.88 12.00
CA ASP A 125 5.90 2.83 12.23
C ASP A 125 5.60 3.72 13.45
N ALA A 126 6.62 4.02 14.25
CA ALA A 126 6.46 4.95 15.36
C ALA A 126 6.50 6.40 14.85
N LEU A 127 5.35 6.96 14.45
CA LEU A 127 5.26 8.33 13.96
C LEU A 127 5.46 9.35 15.10
N LEU A 128 6.32 10.34 14.86
CA LEU A 128 6.48 11.48 15.76
C LEU A 128 5.32 12.46 15.57
N VAL A 129 4.75 12.93 16.67
CA VAL A 129 3.65 13.91 16.65
C VAL A 129 4.17 15.23 17.21
N PRO A 130 4.52 16.21 16.36
CA PRO A 130 4.95 17.52 16.81
C PRO A 130 3.83 18.27 17.55
N ASP A 131 4.21 19.37 18.21
CA ASP A 131 3.25 20.23 18.88
C ASP A 131 2.19 20.77 17.91
N LYS A 132 0.94 20.84 18.38
CA LYS A 132 -0.25 21.26 17.61
C LYS A 132 -0.69 20.31 16.50
N CYS A 133 0.06 19.25 16.23
CA CYS A 133 -0.34 18.22 15.29
C CYS A 133 -1.27 17.19 15.95
N LYS A 134 -2.01 16.43 15.14
CA LYS A 134 -2.91 15.37 15.58
C LYS A 134 -2.55 14.07 14.87
N PHE A 135 -2.39 13.02 15.66
CA PHE A 135 -2.30 11.65 15.16
C PHE A 135 -3.69 11.11 14.85
N LEU A 136 -3.84 10.50 13.68
CA LEU A 136 -5.04 9.89 13.16
C LEU A 136 -4.69 8.54 12.54
N HIS A 137 -5.66 7.64 12.45
CA HIS A 137 -5.54 6.42 11.67
C HIS A 137 -6.88 6.07 11.04
N GLN A 138 -6.83 5.34 9.92
CA GLN A 138 -8.01 4.85 9.22
C GLN A 138 -7.74 3.43 8.71
N GLU A 139 -8.67 2.53 9.00
CA GLU A 139 -8.57 1.11 8.66
C GLU A 139 -9.88 0.61 8.05
N ARG A 140 -9.76 -0.28 7.06
CA ARG A 140 -10.86 -0.92 6.34
C ARG A 140 -10.52 -2.38 6.11
N MET A 141 -11.16 -3.28 6.85
CA MET A 141 -10.83 -4.72 6.83
C MET A 141 -11.26 -5.43 5.53
N ASP A 142 -12.19 -4.84 4.80
CA ASP A 142 -12.77 -5.30 3.54
C ASP A 142 -11.91 -4.97 2.32
N VAL A 143 -11.04 -3.97 2.41
CA VAL A 143 -10.18 -3.55 1.29
C VAL A 143 -8.74 -4.00 1.50
N CYS A 144 -8.00 -4.14 0.40
CA CYS A 144 -6.56 -4.44 0.41
C CYS A 144 -5.89 -3.60 -0.68
N GLU A 145 -5.41 -2.43 -0.29
CA GLU A 145 -5.02 -1.35 -1.20
C GLU A 145 -3.52 -1.07 -1.17
N THR A 146 -3.03 -0.31 -2.16
CA THR A 146 -1.61 0.02 -2.32
C THR A 146 -1.16 1.15 -1.39
N HIS A 147 0.16 1.29 -1.24
CA HIS A 147 0.77 2.41 -0.50
C HIS A 147 0.30 3.79 -0.99
N LEU A 148 0.25 3.98 -2.32
CA LEU A 148 -0.20 5.24 -2.94
C LEU A 148 -1.67 5.59 -2.60
N HIS A 149 -2.55 4.58 -2.59
CA HIS A 149 -3.96 4.77 -2.20
C HIS A 149 -4.05 5.31 -0.78
N TRP A 150 -3.35 4.67 0.16
CA TRP A 150 -3.37 5.04 1.57
C TRP A 150 -2.71 6.39 1.86
N HIS A 151 -1.64 6.74 1.14
CA HIS A 151 -1.07 8.09 1.17
C HIS A 151 -2.11 9.14 0.73
N THR A 152 -2.86 8.86 -0.34
CA THR A 152 -3.89 9.76 -0.86
C THR A 152 -5.01 9.96 0.17
N VAL A 153 -5.49 8.88 0.77
CA VAL A 153 -6.49 8.92 1.86
C VAL A 153 -6.01 9.77 3.05
N ALA A 154 -4.76 9.59 3.49
CA ALA A 154 -4.19 10.38 4.58
C ALA A 154 -4.11 11.87 4.22
N LYS A 155 -3.65 12.19 3.01
CA LYS A 155 -3.52 13.56 2.51
C LYS A 155 -4.87 14.26 2.39
N GLU A 156 -5.87 13.59 1.82
CA GLU A 156 -7.23 14.11 1.68
C GLU A 156 -7.86 14.35 3.05
N THR A 157 -7.73 13.40 3.98
CA THR A 157 -8.28 13.53 5.34
C THR A 157 -7.66 14.70 6.12
N CYS A 158 -6.37 14.99 5.93
CA CYS A 158 -5.75 16.19 6.49
C CYS A 158 -6.25 17.47 5.79
N SER A 159 -6.40 17.43 4.47
CA SER A 159 -6.83 18.57 3.65
C SER A 159 -8.27 18.99 3.97
N GLU A 160 -9.16 18.05 4.23
CA GLU A 160 -10.54 18.30 4.68
C GLU A 160 -10.61 19.10 5.99
N LYS A 161 -9.60 18.98 6.84
CA LYS A 161 -9.47 19.70 8.12
C LYS A 161 -8.63 20.97 8.02
N SER A 162 -8.29 21.41 6.80
CA SER A 162 -7.38 22.55 6.54
C SER A 162 -6.02 22.39 7.23
N THR A 163 -5.52 21.16 7.30
CA THR A 163 -4.21 20.78 7.87
C THR A 163 -3.35 20.11 6.79
N ASN A 164 -2.04 20.14 6.95
CA ASN A 164 -1.11 19.44 6.05
C ASN A 164 -0.75 18.06 6.62
N LEU A 165 -0.55 17.08 5.74
CA LEU A 165 -0.01 15.78 6.08
C LEU A 165 1.49 15.92 6.40
N HIS A 166 1.86 15.66 7.64
CA HIS A 166 3.24 15.77 8.10
C HIS A 166 4.01 14.45 7.91
N ASP A 167 3.42 13.35 8.36
CA ASP A 167 4.00 12.01 8.24
C ASP A 167 2.90 10.94 8.21
N TYR A 168 3.20 9.75 7.69
CA TYR A 168 2.27 8.64 7.61
C TYR A 168 2.97 7.27 7.59
N GLY A 169 2.24 6.24 8.00
CA GLY A 169 2.67 4.85 8.07
C GLY A 169 1.57 3.92 7.62
N MET A 170 1.94 2.76 7.07
CA MET A 170 0.96 1.76 6.63
C MET A 170 0.49 0.92 7.83
N LEU A 171 -0.75 0.41 7.77
CA LEU A 171 -1.30 -0.50 8.78
C LEU A 171 -1.81 -1.79 8.15
N LEU A 172 -1.67 -2.89 8.90
CA LEU A 172 -2.30 -4.18 8.62
C LEU A 172 -1.99 -4.69 7.20
N PRO A 173 -0.81 -5.29 6.96
CA PRO A 173 -0.50 -5.85 5.65
C PRO A 173 -1.46 -6.98 5.30
N CYS A 174 -1.94 -6.96 4.06
CA CYS A 174 -2.82 -7.98 3.49
C CYS A 174 -2.21 -8.67 2.26
N GLY A 175 -1.08 -8.15 1.77
CA GLY A 175 -0.31 -8.72 0.67
C GLY A 175 1.05 -8.03 0.55
N ILE A 176 1.79 -8.37 -0.49
CA ILE A 176 3.08 -7.74 -0.79
C ILE A 176 2.82 -6.30 -1.23
N ASP A 177 3.37 -5.32 -0.51
CA ASP A 177 3.13 -3.89 -0.72
C ASP A 177 1.62 -3.50 -0.76
N LYS A 178 0.79 -4.21 0.03
CA LYS A 178 -0.64 -3.95 0.15
C LYS A 178 -1.09 -3.98 1.61
N PHE A 179 -1.97 -3.05 1.95
CA PHE A 179 -2.32 -2.71 3.33
C PHE A 179 -3.83 -2.47 3.48
N ARG A 180 -4.33 -2.60 4.70
CA ARG A 180 -5.76 -2.39 5.04
C ARG A 180 -6.02 -1.07 5.76
N GLY A 181 -4.97 -0.32 6.08
CA GLY A 181 -5.12 0.98 6.71
C GLY A 181 -3.88 1.84 6.62
N VAL A 182 -4.01 3.04 7.18
CA VAL A 182 -2.97 4.05 7.26
C VAL A 182 -3.07 4.77 8.60
N GLU A 183 -1.93 5.04 9.22
CA GLU A 183 -1.78 5.98 10.33
C GLU A 183 -1.03 7.22 9.85
N PHE A 184 -1.38 8.39 10.35
CA PHE A 184 -0.82 9.65 9.87
C PHE A 184 -0.96 10.79 10.86
N VAL A 185 -0.11 11.79 10.68
CA VAL A 185 -0.05 13.00 11.51
C VAL A 185 -0.43 14.20 10.66
N CYS A 186 -1.50 14.90 11.03
CA CYS A 186 -1.86 16.16 10.41
C CYS A 186 -1.37 17.33 11.28
N CYS A 187 -0.66 18.27 10.68
CA CYS A 187 -0.20 19.50 11.33
C CYS A 187 -0.93 20.71 10.74
N PRO A 188 -1.23 21.75 11.54
CA PRO A 188 -1.71 23.03 11.01
C PRO A 188 -0.75 23.53 9.93
N LEU A 189 -1.30 24.07 8.84
CA LEU A 189 -0.49 24.87 7.92
C LEU A 189 0.12 25.98 8.78
N ALA A 190 1.44 26.13 8.72
CA ALA A 190 2.08 27.26 9.37
C ALA A 190 1.43 28.51 8.78
N GLU A 191 0.52 29.14 9.53
CA GLU A 191 0.26 30.55 9.35
C GLU A 191 1.64 31.18 9.48
N GLU A 192 2.10 31.89 8.45
CA GLU A 192 3.30 32.70 8.50
C GLU A 192 3.29 33.40 9.85
N SER A 193 4.10 32.89 10.77
CA SER A 193 4.15 33.49 12.09
C SER A 193 4.71 34.87 11.83
N ASP A 194 3.94 35.88 12.17
CA ASP A 194 4.41 37.22 12.48
C ASP A 194 5.60 37.08 13.45
N SER A 195 6.79 36.90 12.90
CA SER A 195 8.08 36.91 13.57
C SER A 195 9.06 37.68 12.69
N ILE A 196 8.68 38.91 12.33
CA ILE A 196 9.65 39.98 12.10
C ILE A 196 10.18 40.36 13.47
N ASP A 197 11.18 39.61 13.94
CA ASP A 197 12.31 40.21 14.66
C ASP A 197 13.48 39.22 14.64
N SER A 198 14.20 39.18 13.53
CA SER A 198 15.64 38.91 13.48
C SER A 198 16.13 39.24 12.08
N ALA A 199 16.76 40.40 11.96
CA ALA A 199 17.67 40.67 10.87
C ALA A 199 18.75 39.58 10.79
N ASP A 200 19.21 39.32 9.56
CA ASP A 200 20.40 38.54 9.19
C ASP A 200 20.23 37.00 9.09
N ALA A 201 19.64 36.55 7.99
CA ALA A 201 20.07 35.32 7.32
C ALA A 201 19.77 35.42 5.83
N GLU A 202 20.81 35.23 5.01
CA GLU A 202 20.76 35.42 3.57
C GLU A 202 19.97 34.34 2.83
N GLU A 203 19.51 34.74 1.65
CA GLU A 203 18.82 33.99 0.60
C GLU A 203 19.44 32.61 0.34
N ASP A 204 18.63 31.55 0.42
CA ASP A 204 18.89 30.32 -0.35
C ASP A 204 17.55 29.75 -0.86
N ASP A 205 17.33 29.99 -2.15
CA ASP A 205 16.17 29.59 -2.96
C ASP A 205 16.17 28.08 -3.21
N SER A 206 15.09 27.37 -2.83
CA SER A 206 14.58 26.25 -3.65
C SER A 206 13.15 25.82 -3.27
N ASP A 207 12.16 26.65 -3.63
CA ASP A 207 10.77 26.21 -3.76
C ASP A 207 10.58 25.57 -5.14
N VAL A 208 10.71 24.25 -5.24
CA VAL A 208 10.35 23.50 -6.46
C VAL A 208 8.95 22.92 -6.28
N TRP A 209 7.97 23.75 -6.60
CA TRP A 209 6.60 23.38 -6.89
C TRP A 209 6.54 22.70 -8.26
N TRP A 210 5.95 21.51 -8.38
CA TRP A 210 5.25 21.16 -9.63
C TRP A 210 3.86 20.59 -9.38
N GLY A 211 2.88 21.42 -9.75
CA GLY A 211 1.51 21.02 -10.00
C GLY A 211 1.39 20.29 -11.33
N GLY A 212 0.36 19.45 -11.41
CA GLY A 212 -0.15 18.93 -12.66
C GLY A 212 -0.73 20.06 -13.52
N ALA A 213 -0.70 19.83 -14.83
CA ALA A 213 -1.53 20.53 -15.78
C ALA A 213 -2.14 19.48 -16.71
N ASP A 214 -3.45 19.40 -16.63
CA ASP A 214 -4.35 18.73 -17.55
C ASP A 214 -4.08 19.18 -18.99
N THR A 215 -4.06 18.23 -19.93
CA THR A 215 -4.07 18.52 -21.36
C THR A 215 -5.49 18.41 -21.88
N ASP A 216 -6.17 19.54 -21.93
CA ASP A 216 -7.47 19.70 -22.59
C ASP A 216 -7.31 19.91 -24.10
N TYR A 217 -8.25 19.30 -24.83
CA TYR A 217 -8.44 19.35 -26.27
C TYR A 217 -8.85 20.74 -26.78
N ALA A 218 -8.29 21.15 -27.94
CA ALA A 218 -8.91 22.00 -28.95
C ALA A 218 -8.16 21.76 -30.28
N ASP A 219 -8.75 21.09 -31.25
CA ASP A 219 -9.62 21.65 -32.31
C ASP A 219 -8.94 22.74 -33.17
N GLY A 220 -8.88 22.47 -34.47
CA GLY A 220 -8.17 23.23 -35.48
C GLY A 220 -8.23 22.53 -36.84
N SER A 221 -9.45 22.34 -37.34
CA SER A 221 -9.73 21.89 -38.70
C SER A 221 -9.46 22.98 -39.75
N GLU A 222 -9.21 22.51 -40.97
CA GLU A 222 -9.38 23.16 -42.30
C GLU A 222 -8.14 23.73 -43.04
N ASP A 223 -7.71 22.93 -44.03
CA ASP A 223 -7.80 23.23 -45.47
C ASP A 223 -6.67 24.04 -46.17
N LYS A 224 -5.80 23.35 -46.93
CA LYS A 224 -5.73 23.39 -48.42
C LYS A 224 -4.39 22.91 -49.02
N VAL A 225 -4.51 21.81 -49.78
CA VAL A 225 -4.01 21.48 -51.13
C VAL A 225 -2.76 22.21 -51.68
N VAL A 226 -1.72 21.44 -52.05
CA VAL A 226 -1.06 21.44 -53.39
C VAL A 226 -0.40 20.07 -53.65
N GLU A 227 -0.84 19.35 -54.69
CA GLU A 227 -0.09 18.31 -55.40
C GLU A 227 0.73 18.95 -56.54
N VAL A 228 1.96 18.47 -56.80
CA VAL A 228 2.47 18.17 -58.15
C VAL A 228 3.57 17.09 -58.05
N ALA A 229 3.48 16.09 -58.90
CA ALA A 229 4.47 15.06 -59.28
C ALA A 229 5.67 15.69 -60.06
N GLU A 230 6.76 15.07 -60.55
CA GLU A 230 7.28 13.72 -60.82
C GLU A 230 8.82 13.82 -60.53
N GLU A 231 9.59 12.74 -60.35
CA GLU A 231 10.37 12.05 -61.41
C GLU A 231 11.06 10.80 -60.83
N GLU A 232 11.30 9.82 -61.72
CA GLU A 232 11.75 8.44 -61.50
C GLU A 232 13.27 8.23 -61.34
N GLU A 233 13.67 7.10 -60.72
CA GLU A 233 14.65 6.07 -61.19
C GLU A 233 14.83 5.01 -60.05
N VAL A 234 14.43 3.73 -60.13
CA VAL A 234 14.86 2.53 -60.90
C VAL A 234 15.85 1.61 -60.16
N THR A 235 15.45 0.32 -60.03
CA THR A 235 16.20 -0.96 -59.79
C THR A 235 16.87 -1.20 -58.42
N ASP A 236 16.86 -2.39 -57.78
CA ASP A 236 16.79 -3.79 -58.25
C ASP A 236 16.00 -4.72 -57.29
N VAL A 237 15.47 -5.80 -57.89
CA VAL A 237 14.77 -6.95 -57.30
C VAL A 237 15.78 -8.06 -56.99
N GLU A 238 15.55 -8.84 -55.92
CA GLU A 238 15.58 -10.31 -55.97
C GLU A 238 14.98 -10.90 -54.67
N GLU A 239 13.83 -11.54 -54.84
CA GLU A 239 13.20 -12.51 -53.95
C GLU A 239 13.94 -13.86 -54.08
N GLU A 240 13.94 -14.69 -53.04
CA GLU A 240 13.70 -16.14 -53.20
C GLU A 240 12.89 -16.67 -52.02
N GLU A 241 11.88 -17.46 -52.39
CA GLU A 241 10.91 -18.17 -51.56
C GLU A 241 11.29 -19.66 -51.44
N ALA A 242 10.64 -20.30 -50.46
CA ALA A 242 10.08 -21.66 -50.52
C ALA A 242 10.80 -22.86 -49.86
N ASP A 243 9.94 -23.60 -49.15
CA ASP A 243 9.82 -25.05 -48.98
C ASP A 243 10.14 -25.69 -47.60
N ASP A 244 9.04 -25.94 -46.88
CA ASP A 244 8.52 -27.23 -46.37
C ASP A 244 9.41 -28.20 -45.58
N ASP A 245 8.93 -28.63 -44.40
CA ASP A 245 8.31 -29.96 -44.25
C ASP A 245 7.73 -30.20 -42.84
N GLU A 246 6.68 -31.02 -42.83
CA GLU A 246 5.68 -31.28 -41.79
C GLU A 246 6.04 -32.41 -40.77
N ASP A 247 5.25 -32.42 -39.68
CA ASP A 247 4.68 -33.54 -38.89
C ASP A 247 5.51 -34.58 -38.12
N VAL A 248 5.06 -34.88 -36.88
CA VAL A 248 4.49 -36.19 -36.44
C VAL A 248 3.80 -36.05 -35.05
N GLU A 249 2.59 -36.60 -34.97
CA GLU A 249 1.70 -36.82 -33.82
C GLU A 249 2.11 -37.98 -32.86
N ASP A 250 1.57 -37.95 -31.64
CA ASP A 250 0.92 -39.06 -30.91
C ASP A 250 0.48 -38.47 -29.54
N GLY A 251 -0.76 -38.51 -29.02
CA GLY A 251 -1.84 -39.48 -29.19
C GLY A 251 -1.88 -40.41 -27.96
N ASP A 252 -2.78 -40.17 -26.99
CA ASP A 252 -3.59 -41.23 -26.34
C ASP A 252 -4.69 -40.68 -25.40
N GLU A 253 -5.82 -41.36 -25.43
CA GLU A 253 -7.17 -41.09 -24.93
C GLU A 253 -7.29 -41.49 -23.43
N GLY A 254 -8.19 -40.97 -22.57
CA GLY A 254 -9.64 -40.93 -22.65
C GLY A 254 -10.24 -42.03 -21.75
N GLU A 255 -11.04 -41.69 -20.73
CA GLU A 255 -12.12 -42.55 -20.20
C GLU A 255 -13.00 -41.74 -19.21
N GLU A 256 -14.27 -41.56 -19.58
CA GLU A 256 -15.40 -41.22 -18.72
C GLU A 256 -16.25 -42.49 -18.52
N GLU A 257 -16.89 -42.67 -17.36
CA GLU A 257 -18.22 -43.30 -17.23
C GLU A 257 -18.85 -42.98 -15.85
N ALA A 258 -20.16 -43.20 -15.78
CA ALA A 258 -21.16 -42.39 -15.09
C ALA A 258 -21.80 -42.99 -13.81
N GLU A 259 -22.45 -42.08 -13.08
CA GLU A 259 -23.59 -42.11 -12.12
C GLU A 259 -24.08 -43.35 -11.35
N GLU A 260 -24.60 -43.11 -10.11
CA GLU A 260 -25.98 -43.37 -9.61
C GLU A 260 -26.02 -43.25 -8.03
N PRO A 261 -27.20 -43.15 -7.34
CA PRO A 261 -27.46 -42.21 -6.25
C PRO A 261 -27.91 -42.89 -4.92
N TYR A 262 -27.97 -42.14 -3.81
CA TYR A 262 -28.86 -42.45 -2.68
C TYR A 262 -29.04 -41.26 -1.71
N GLU A 263 -30.24 -41.19 -1.13
CA GLU A 263 -30.69 -40.16 -0.18
C GLU A 263 -30.49 -40.50 1.31
N GLU A 264 -30.38 -39.42 2.09
CA GLU A 264 -30.93 -39.11 3.43
C GLU A 264 -30.65 -39.99 4.66
N ALA A 265 -30.05 -39.39 5.70
CA ALA A 265 -30.67 -39.19 7.04
C ALA A 265 -29.71 -38.49 8.04
N THR A 266 -30.12 -37.28 8.44
CA THR A 266 -30.12 -36.69 9.81
C THR A 266 -28.96 -36.97 10.79
N GLU A 267 -28.25 -35.92 11.24
CA GLU A 267 -28.47 -35.24 12.54
C GLU A 267 -27.40 -34.15 12.84
N ARG A 268 -27.92 -32.91 12.95
CA ARG A 268 -27.56 -31.76 13.80
C ARG A 268 -26.32 -31.90 14.74
N THR A 269 -25.35 -30.98 14.61
CA THR A 269 -24.97 -30.00 15.68
C THR A 269 -24.01 -28.93 15.16
N THR A 270 -24.57 -27.72 15.04
CA THR A 270 -24.05 -26.37 15.29
C THR A 270 -22.53 -26.14 15.41
N SER A 271 -21.97 -25.43 14.41
CA SER A 271 -20.93 -24.42 14.61
C SER A 271 -21.13 -23.30 13.60
N ILE A 272 -21.44 -22.10 14.11
CA ILE A 272 -21.62 -20.87 13.32
C ILE A 272 -20.24 -20.49 12.77
N ALA A 273 -20.04 -20.68 11.47
CA ALA A 273 -18.98 -20.04 10.70
C ALA A 273 -19.64 -18.95 9.87
N THR A 274 -19.38 -17.69 10.20
CA THR A 274 -19.81 -16.54 9.40
C THR A 274 -18.95 -16.50 8.15
N THR A 275 -19.47 -17.09 7.08
CA THR A 275 -18.88 -17.05 5.74
C THR A 275 -19.67 -15.99 4.97
N THR A 276 -19.09 -14.82 4.71
CA THR A 276 -19.69 -13.85 3.77
C THR A 276 -19.13 -14.12 2.38
N THR A 277 -19.80 -15.01 1.69
CA THR A 277 -19.83 -15.11 0.24
C THR A 277 -20.95 -14.16 -0.21
N THR A 278 -20.64 -13.07 -0.91
CA THR A 278 -21.66 -12.11 -1.33
C THR A 278 -21.80 -12.16 -2.85
N THR A 279 -22.73 -13.01 -3.27
CA THR A 279 -23.45 -12.92 -4.55
C THR A 279 -24.23 -11.60 -4.61
N THR A 280 -24.26 -11.01 -5.80
CA THR A 280 -24.85 -9.69 -6.13
C THR A 280 -26.36 -9.56 -5.85
N GLU A 281 -27.03 -10.63 -5.44
CA GLU A 281 -28.47 -10.65 -5.07
C GLU A 281 -28.75 -10.03 -3.70
N SER A 282 -27.74 -9.97 -2.81
CA SER A 282 -27.91 -9.52 -1.42
C SER A 282 -27.80 -8.00 -1.21
N VAL A 283 -27.20 -7.25 -2.13
CA VAL A 283 -27.01 -5.81 -1.98
C VAL A 283 -28.34 -5.05 -2.14
N GLU A 284 -29.16 -5.46 -3.11
CA GLU A 284 -30.48 -4.84 -3.31
C GLU A 284 -31.44 -5.12 -2.15
N GLU A 285 -31.35 -6.30 -1.53
CA GLU A 285 -32.16 -6.65 -0.35
C GLU A 285 -31.80 -5.78 0.85
N VAL A 286 -30.51 -5.59 1.13
CA VAL A 286 -30.04 -4.73 2.23
C VAL A 286 -30.41 -3.26 1.99
N VAL A 287 -30.30 -2.76 0.75
CA VAL A 287 -30.71 -1.39 0.42
C VAL A 287 -32.21 -1.21 0.65
N ARG A 288 -33.04 -2.18 0.23
CA ARG A 288 -34.49 -2.13 0.44
C ARG A 288 -34.86 -2.14 1.91
N GLU A 289 -34.19 -2.96 2.73
CA GLU A 289 -34.39 -2.98 4.18
C GLU A 289 -34.11 -1.61 4.79
N VAL A 290 -32.93 -1.03 4.50
CA VAL A 290 -32.53 0.29 5.02
C VAL A 290 -33.51 1.39 4.59
N CYS A 291 -33.81 1.47 3.29
CA CYS A 291 -34.64 2.54 2.75
C CYS A 291 -36.11 2.45 3.18
N SER A 292 -36.55 1.28 3.69
CA SER A 292 -37.92 1.05 4.15
C SER A 292 -38.18 1.40 5.62
N GLU A 293 -37.14 1.71 6.40
CA GLU A 293 -37.31 2.06 7.80
C GLU A 293 -37.83 3.50 7.98
N GLN A 294 -38.49 3.80 9.09
CA GLN A 294 -38.90 5.19 9.40
C GLN A 294 -37.74 6.01 9.97
N ALA A 295 -37.74 7.33 9.82
CA ALA A 295 -36.71 8.18 10.42
C ALA A 295 -36.63 7.99 11.95
N GLU A 296 -35.45 7.65 12.47
CA GLU A 296 -35.23 7.47 13.91
C GLU A 296 -34.28 8.54 14.48
N THR A 297 -34.81 9.45 15.31
CA THR A 297 -34.01 10.47 16.00
C THR A 297 -32.98 9.86 16.96
N GLY A 298 -33.24 8.67 17.51
CA GLY A 298 -32.37 8.04 18.51
C GLY A 298 -32.47 8.70 19.91
N PRO A 299 -31.78 8.14 20.92
CA PRO A 299 -31.95 8.54 22.33
C PRO A 299 -31.21 9.83 22.72
N CYS A 300 -30.24 10.29 21.90
CA CYS A 300 -29.54 11.54 22.15
C CYS A 300 -30.39 12.77 21.77
N ARG A 301 -30.00 13.96 22.25
CA ARG A 301 -30.81 15.19 22.16
C ARG A 301 -30.15 16.32 21.36
N ALA A 302 -29.19 16.00 20.49
CA ALA A 302 -28.71 16.98 19.53
C ALA A 302 -29.79 17.26 18.47
N MET A 303 -29.73 18.42 17.81
CA MET A 303 -30.60 18.74 16.67
C MET A 303 -29.74 18.76 15.41
N ILE A 304 -29.43 17.58 14.87
CA ILE A 304 -28.63 17.44 13.65
C ILE A 304 -29.60 17.26 12.48
N SER A 305 -29.57 18.18 11.51
CA SER A 305 -30.38 18.06 10.30
C SER A 305 -29.84 16.90 9.46
N ARG A 306 -30.71 15.93 9.18
CA ARG A 306 -30.43 14.74 8.38
C ARG A 306 -31.56 14.50 7.39
N TRP A 307 -31.37 13.57 6.48
CA TRP A 307 -32.34 13.18 5.46
C TRP A 307 -32.68 11.71 5.62
N TYR A 308 -33.94 11.34 5.42
CA TYR A 308 -34.37 9.95 5.37
C TYR A 308 -35.25 9.75 4.13
N PHE A 309 -35.31 8.53 3.62
CA PHE A 309 -36.16 8.16 2.51
C PHE A 309 -37.57 7.81 3.01
N ASP A 310 -38.58 8.55 2.56
CA ASP A 310 -39.97 8.21 2.79
C ASP A 310 -40.48 7.35 1.63
N VAL A 311 -40.62 6.04 1.86
CA VAL A 311 -41.16 5.09 0.87
C VAL A 311 -42.60 5.42 0.46
N THR A 312 -43.37 6.06 1.35
CA THR A 312 -44.77 6.42 1.05
C THR A 312 -44.84 7.55 0.03
N GLU A 313 -43.94 8.52 0.16
CA GLU A 313 -43.85 9.67 -0.74
C GLU A 313 -42.86 9.48 -1.90
N GLY A 314 -42.07 8.39 -1.86
CA GLY A 314 -41.04 8.07 -2.85
C GLY A 314 -39.93 9.11 -2.93
N LYS A 315 -39.63 9.80 -1.83
CA LYS A 315 -38.67 10.93 -1.83
C LYS A 315 -37.93 11.04 -0.51
N CYS A 316 -36.79 11.74 -0.54
CA CYS A 316 -36.02 12.07 0.64
C CYS A 316 -36.61 13.30 1.35
N ALA A 317 -36.75 13.22 2.67
CA ALA A 317 -37.29 14.29 3.50
C ALA A 317 -36.34 14.60 4.67
N PRO A 318 -36.27 15.86 5.14
CA PRO A 318 -35.42 16.23 6.25
C PRO A 318 -36.03 15.80 7.59
N PHE A 319 -35.18 15.38 8.53
CA PHE A 319 -35.54 15.12 9.92
C PHE A 319 -34.42 15.53 10.88
N PHE A 320 -34.71 15.57 12.18
CA PHE A 320 -33.69 15.82 13.20
C PHE A 320 -33.21 14.53 13.84
N TYR A 321 -31.90 14.29 13.70
CA TYR A 321 -31.20 13.22 14.37
C TYR A 321 -30.58 13.70 15.69
N GLY A 322 -30.75 12.87 16.71
CA GLY A 322 -30.34 13.12 18.09
C GLY A 322 -28.83 13.06 18.32
N GLY A 323 -28.07 12.57 17.33
CA GLY A 323 -26.60 12.48 17.39
C GLY A 323 -26.06 11.16 17.96
N CYS A 324 -26.92 10.20 18.31
CA CYS A 324 -26.51 8.83 18.61
C CYS A 324 -27.67 7.85 18.41
N GLY A 325 -27.35 6.57 18.16
CA GLY A 325 -28.32 5.51 17.90
C GLY A 325 -29.07 5.72 16.59
N GLY A 326 -30.35 5.37 16.55
CA GLY A 326 -31.15 5.45 15.34
C GLY A 326 -30.91 4.27 14.40
N ASN A 327 -31.58 4.32 13.26
CA ASN A 327 -31.51 3.30 12.23
C ASN A 327 -30.76 3.82 10.99
N ARG A 328 -30.70 2.98 9.94
CA ARG A 328 -29.84 3.24 8.78
C ARG A 328 -30.48 4.15 7.73
N ASN A 329 -31.78 4.42 7.82
CA ASN A 329 -32.45 5.42 6.99
C ASN A 329 -32.14 6.85 7.47
N ASN A 330 -30.86 7.23 7.42
CA ASN A 330 -30.33 8.47 7.97
C ASN A 330 -29.09 8.91 7.17
N PHE A 331 -29.26 9.95 6.37
CA PHE A 331 -28.31 10.44 5.39
C PHE A 331 -27.92 11.91 5.68
N ASP A 332 -26.69 12.29 5.34
CA ASP A 332 -26.20 13.65 5.56
C ASP A 332 -26.69 14.67 4.52
N SER A 333 -27.13 14.22 3.33
CA SER A 333 -27.67 15.08 2.26
C SER A 333 -28.86 14.45 1.54
N GLU A 334 -29.67 15.28 0.87
CA GLU A 334 -30.81 14.84 0.05
C GLU A 334 -30.34 14.02 -1.15
N GLU A 335 -29.26 14.46 -1.80
CA GLU A 335 -28.69 13.82 -2.98
C GLU A 335 -28.15 12.42 -2.65
N TYR A 336 -27.49 12.27 -1.50
CA TYR A 336 -26.99 10.96 -1.06
C TYR A 336 -28.13 10.01 -0.73
N CYS A 337 -29.17 10.51 -0.06
CA CYS A 337 -30.39 9.74 0.19
C CYS A 337 -31.05 9.26 -1.11
N LEU A 338 -31.18 10.13 -2.12
CA LEU A 338 -31.75 9.77 -3.42
C LEU A 338 -30.86 8.82 -4.23
N ALA A 339 -29.53 8.95 -4.13
CA ALA A 339 -28.60 8.04 -4.79
C ALA A 339 -28.70 6.60 -4.24
N VAL A 340 -28.90 6.47 -2.93
CA VAL A 340 -28.99 5.16 -2.25
C VAL A 340 -30.39 4.56 -2.36
N CYS A 341 -31.43 5.36 -2.13
CA CYS A 341 -32.81 4.88 -2.01
C CYS A 341 -33.72 5.24 -3.19
N GLY A 342 -33.30 6.10 -4.12
CA GLY A 342 -34.15 6.58 -5.20
C GLY A 342 -34.55 5.51 -6.23
N SER A 343 -33.92 4.33 -6.20
CA SER A 343 -34.31 3.16 -7.00
C SER A 343 -35.31 2.23 -6.28
N VAL A 344 -35.61 2.49 -5.00
CA VAL A 344 -36.59 1.75 -4.20
C VAL A 344 -37.96 2.37 -4.43
N ASN A 345 -38.77 1.75 -5.29
CA ASN A 345 -40.06 2.30 -5.74
C ASN A 345 -41.23 1.39 -5.39
#